data_AF-A0A6M2A4I0-F1
#
_entry.id   AF-A0A6M2A4I0-F1
#
_cell.length_a   1.000
_cell.length_b   1.000
_cell.length_c   1.000
_cell.angle_alpha   90.00
_cell.angle_beta   90.00
_cell.angle_gamma   90.00
#
_symmetry.space_group_name_H-M   'P 1'
#
loop_
_entity.id
_entity.type
_entity.pdbx_description
1 polymer ?
#
loop_
_entity_poly.entity_id
_entity_poly.type
_entity_poly.pdbx_seq_one_letter_code
_entity_poly.pdbx_strand_id
1 'polypeptide(L)'
;MQKSLLALSILGAANIAVAARGQDNCAPEPPATCYPENCNHCYCLGPENYGVNAPVRPITCNGDWVISAAGFYWNAHQDGMEYAIDNHIKNPKGSDIFAPLLDIEQLNNLINAEYETPNFKWDFGFKVDLGYNTTCDGWDFGVTWTWYRGKANDHIEAEFDDNHTLLPLWSAFSPTAGSVLYATDIETHWKLQLNLIDFELGREYWTSKYLSFRPFIGLRIAYLEQSFEIQHKGGSFLENIGMGQSQDAFNNEVDLDNDFKGVGLRAGFDTVWNFGCGWGLYGNLAAAIVYGRFSLDHDEEIRRASSPHDKIKILETEESFHASRAMLDLALGIQWASLFCDCQYGFTVQLGWEHHLFFHQNQLWRINRIGDTQTTFPNNTGENVFFQRRGTLDTQGWTLRVQFEF
;
A
#
# COMPACT_ATOMS: atom_id res chain seq x y z
N MET A 1 3.82 -2.74 24.23
CA MET A 1 5.13 -2.06 24.11
C MET A 1 4.92 -0.57 23.83
N GLN A 2 5.04 0.26 24.88
CA GLN A 2 5.23 1.71 24.75
C GLN A 2 6.67 1.96 24.31
N LYS A 3 6.89 2.44 23.08
CA LYS A 3 8.08 3.18 22.64
C LYS A 3 7.94 3.58 21.17
N SER A 4 7.19 4.64 20.91
CA SER A 4 7.21 5.35 19.62
C SER A 4 6.67 6.76 19.86
N LEU A 5 7.44 7.54 20.61
CA LEU A 5 7.12 8.94 20.94
C LEU A 5 8.41 9.75 20.94
N LEU A 6 9.20 9.65 19.87
CA LEU A 6 10.38 10.49 19.65
C LEU A 6 10.88 10.31 18.21
N ALA A 7 10.41 11.18 17.31
CA ALA A 7 11.16 11.70 16.16
C ALA A 7 10.20 12.38 15.16
N LEU A 8 9.82 13.64 15.43
CA LEU A 8 9.56 14.59 14.35
C LEU A 8 9.80 16.01 14.85
N SER A 9 11.03 16.27 15.30
CA SER A 9 11.55 17.62 15.52
C SER A 9 12.44 17.99 14.33
N ILE A 10 11.83 18.16 13.17
CA ILE A 10 12.41 18.92 12.05
C ILE A 10 11.40 19.99 11.68
N LEU A 11 11.18 20.93 12.60
CA LEU A 11 10.76 22.28 12.24
C LEU A 11 12.05 23.01 11.86
N GLY A 12 12.43 22.90 10.59
CA GLY A 12 13.28 23.91 9.98
C GLY A 12 12.51 25.22 10.01
N ALA A 13 12.95 26.14 10.86
CA ALA A 13 12.44 27.49 10.94
C ALA A 13 12.71 28.22 9.61
N ALA A 14 11.83 28.04 8.63
CA ALA A 14 11.63 29.03 7.60
C ALA A 14 10.91 30.20 8.28
N ASN A 15 11.66 31.25 8.59
CA ASN A 15 11.10 32.56 8.93
C ASN A 15 10.38 33.11 7.70
N ILE A 16 9.16 32.61 7.43
CA ILE A 16 8.22 33.29 6.54
C ILE A 16 7.63 34.41 7.40
N ALA A 17 8.29 35.56 7.38
CA ALA A 17 7.69 36.80 7.85
C ALA A 17 6.57 37.17 6.84
N VAL A 18 5.42 36.51 6.95
CA VAL A 18 4.19 37.04 6.35
C VAL A 18 3.90 38.32 7.11
N ALA A 19 3.98 39.45 6.41
CA ALA A 19 3.55 40.73 6.94
C ALA A 19 2.05 40.63 7.27
N ALA A 20 1.75 40.30 8.52
CA ALA A 20 0.40 40.32 9.07
C ALA A 20 -0.07 41.78 9.11
N ARG A 21 -0.66 42.24 8.01
CA ARG A 21 -1.48 43.45 8.00
C ARG A 21 -2.64 43.18 8.95
N GLY A 22 -2.80 44.01 9.98
CA GLY A 22 -3.86 43.86 10.99
C GLY A 22 -5.24 43.71 10.34
N GLN A 23 -5.77 42.50 10.37
CA GLN A 23 -7.14 42.17 9.97
C GLN A 23 -7.95 41.97 11.26
N ASP A 24 -8.49 43.06 11.79
CA ASP A 24 -9.29 43.07 13.02
C ASP A 24 -10.71 42.48 12.86
N ASN A 25 -10.98 41.70 11.81
CA ASN A 25 -12.21 40.91 11.69
C ASN A 25 -11.92 39.62 10.89
N CYS A 26 -11.64 38.50 11.57
CA CYS A 26 -11.60 37.16 10.94
C CYS A 26 -13.01 36.66 10.54
N ALA A 27 -13.96 37.57 10.26
CA ALA A 27 -15.19 37.18 9.62
C ALA A 27 -14.83 36.76 8.18
N PRO A 28 -15.22 35.57 7.72
CA PRO A 28 -15.09 35.19 6.32
C PRO A 28 -15.87 36.21 5.48
N GLU A 29 -15.14 37.16 4.88
CA GLU A 29 -15.68 38.07 3.88
C GLU A 29 -16.05 37.23 2.64
N PRO A 30 -17.16 37.54 1.96
CA PRO A 30 -17.42 36.93 0.66
C PRO A 30 -16.19 37.21 -0.24
N PRO A 31 -15.77 36.24 -1.08
CA PRO A 31 -14.60 36.42 -1.91
C PRO A 31 -14.74 37.73 -2.70
N ALA A 32 -13.76 38.62 -2.56
CA ALA A 32 -13.70 39.81 -3.38
C ALA A 32 -13.74 39.37 -4.84
N THR A 33 -14.52 40.07 -5.67
CA THR A 33 -14.57 39.81 -7.12
C THR A 33 -13.22 40.25 -7.70
N CYS A 34 -12.21 39.37 -7.66
CA CYS A 34 -10.89 39.61 -8.25
C CYS A 34 -10.95 39.43 -9.78
N TYR A 35 -11.97 39.97 -10.44
CA TYR A 35 -12.08 40.00 -11.90
C TYR A 35 -11.40 41.27 -12.40
N PRO A 36 -10.38 41.17 -13.27
CA PRO A 36 -9.85 42.33 -13.97
C PRO A 36 -10.99 43.00 -14.76
N GLU A 37 -11.19 44.31 -14.58
CA GLU A 37 -12.20 45.10 -15.32
C GLU A 37 -12.05 45.01 -16.85
N ASN A 38 -10.91 44.49 -17.34
CA ASN A 38 -10.54 44.40 -18.75
C ASN A 38 -10.49 42.97 -19.33
N CYS A 39 -11.03 41.93 -18.66
CA CYS A 39 -11.23 40.63 -19.33
C CYS A 39 -12.37 40.73 -20.36
N ASN A 40 -12.13 41.45 -21.46
CA ASN A 40 -13.04 41.52 -22.58
C ASN A 40 -13.10 40.14 -23.26
N HIS A 41 -14.27 39.51 -23.18
CA HIS A 41 -14.73 38.44 -24.07
C HIS A 41 -14.07 37.05 -23.92
N CYS A 42 -14.47 36.33 -22.88
CA CYS A 42 -14.78 34.91 -23.05
C CYS A 42 -16.32 34.77 -23.04
N TYR A 43 -16.96 34.91 -24.20
CA TYR A 43 -18.34 34.45 -24.36
C TYR A 43 -18.33 32.92 -24.39
N CYS A 44 -18.35 32.32 -23.22
CA CYS A 44 -18.63 30.90 -23.08
C CYS A 44 -20.11 30.68 -23.43
N LEU A 45 -20.39 29.59 -24.14
CA LEU A 45 -21.55 29.38 -25.01
C LEU A 45 -22.93 29.50 -24.30
N GLY A 46 -23.77 30.46 -24.74
CA GLY A 46 -25.25 30.35 -24.73
C GLY A 46 -26.06 31.03 -23.59
N PRO A 47 -27.36 31.31 -23.79
CA PRO A 47 -28.01 32.55 -23.34
C PRO A 47 -28.75 32.53 -21.98
N GLU A 48 -28.56 31.53 -21.11
CA GLU A 48 -29.39 31.35 -19.88
C GLU A 48 -28.56 30.98 -18.63
N ASN A 49 -27.68 31.89 -18.18
CA ASN A 49 -26.81 31.72 -17.00
C ASN A 49 -27.55 31.88 -15.65
N TYR A 50 -28.53 31.01 -15.38
CA TYR A 50 -29.22 30.94 -14.07
C TYR A 50 -28.82 29.73 -13.20
N GLY A 51 -27.82 28.93 -13.61
CA GLY A 51 -27.49 27.67 -12.92
C GLY A 51 -26.03 27.46 -12.53
N VAL A 52 -25.16 28.47 -12.68
CA VAL A 52 -23.71 28.30 -12.53
C VAL A 52 -23.23 28.97 -11.25
N ASN A 53 -22.89 28.17 -10.23
CA ASN A 53 -22.23 28.66 -9.02
C ASN A 53 -20.89 29.33 -9.37
N ALA A 54 -20.55 30.40 -8.67
CA ALA A 54 -19.31 31.14 -8.88
C ALA A 54 -18.07 30.23 -8.64
N PRO A 55 -17.00 30.39 -9.43
CA PRO A 55 -15.75 29.68 -9.20
C PRO A 55 -15.16 30.06 -7.83
N VAL A 56 -14.48 29.11 -7.20
CA VAL A 56 -13.86 29.30 -5.88
C VAL A 56 -12.55 30.07 -5.98
N ARG A 57 -11.78 29.82 -7.04
CA ARG A 57 -10.48 30.41 -7.26
C ARG A 57 -10.60 31.71 -8.07
N PRO A 58 -9.75 32.73 -7.79
CA PRO A 58 -9.55 33.83 -8.73
C PRO A 58 -9.11 33.23 -10.06
N ILE A 59 -9.65 33.73 -11.17
CA ILE A 59 -9.31 33.26 -12.51
C ILE A 59 -8.68 34.44 -13.24
N THR A 60 -7.42 34.34 -13.66
CA THR A 60 -6.84 35.37 -14.54
C THR A 60 -7.39 35.23 -15.96
N CYS A 61 -7.35 36.29 -16.78
CA CYS A 61 -7.95 36.26 -18.12
C CYS A 61 -7.32 35.22 -19.07
N ASN A 62 -6.18 34.62 -18.72
CA ASN A 62 -5.47 33.63 -19.54
C ASN A 62 -5.44 32.22 -18.94
N GLY A 63 -6.06 32.02 -17.77
CA GLY A 63 -6.05 30.75 -17.05
C GLY A 63 -4.83 30.66 -16.15
N ASP A 64 -4.94 29.82 -15.12
CA ASP A 64 -3.94 29.78 -14.04
C ASP A 64 -3.29 28.41 -13.99
N TRP A 65 -1.97 28.39 -13.89
CA TRP A 65 -1.21 27.17 -13.65
C TRP A 65 -1.20 26.88 -12.16
N VAL A 66 -1.37 25.61 -11.82
CA VAL A 66 -1.31 25.10 -10.47
C VAL A 66 -0.17 24.09 -10.40
N ILE A 67 0.77 24.29 -9.49
CA ILE A 67 1.84 23.33 -9.22
C ILE A 67 1.78 22.97 -7.75
N SER A 68 1.84 21.68 -7.44
CA SER A 68 2.01 21.23 -6.06
C SER A 68 2.98 20.07 -5.92
N ALA A 69 3.55 19.99 -4.73
CA ALA A 69 4.38 18.87 -4.31
C ALA A 69 3.99 18.48 -2.89
N ALA A 70 4.02 17.18 -2.61
CA ALA A 70 3.80 16.64 -1.28
C ALA A 70 4.89 15.64 -0.92
N GLY A 71 5.34 15.71 0.32
CA GLY A 71 6.10 14.64 0.96
C GLY A 71 5.20 13.92 1.95
N PHE A 72 5.31 12.60 2.01
CA PHE A 72 4.51 11.81 2.92
C PHE A 72 5.32 10.69 3.58
N TYR A 73 4.86 10.29 4.75
CA TYR A 73 5.39 9.19 5.54
C TYR A 73 4.24 8.22 5.79
N TRP A 74 4.25 7.10 5.10
CA TRP A 74 3.17 6.13 5.06
C TRP A 74 3.62 4.78 5.59
N ASN A 75 2.66 4.02 6.10
CA ASN A 75 2.77 2.59 6.35
C ASN A 75 1.96 1.88 5.28
N ALA A 76 2.54 0.85 4.66
CA ALA A 76 1.82 -0.01 3.73
C ALA A 76 1.60 -1.36 4.38
N HIS A 77 0.36 -1.84 4.32
CA HIS A 77 -0.05 -3.11 4.88
C HIS A 77 -0.69 -3.97 3.80
N GLN A 78 -0.44 -5.27 3.85
CA GLN A 78 -0.92 -6.23 2.87
C GLN A 78 -1.57 -7.41 3.58
N ASP A 79 -2.87 -7.61 3.37
CA ASP A 79 -3.57 -8.79 3.89
C ASP A 79 -3.08 -10.07 3.21
N GLY A 80 -3.19 -11.20 3.92
CA GLY A 80 -2.91 -12.52 3.37
C GLY A 80 -1.42 -12.85 3.29
N MET A 81 -0.61 -12.22 4.14
CA MET A 81 0.87 -12.36 4.19
C MET A 81 1.34 -13.20 5.39
N GLU A 82 0.45 -13.87 6.08
CA GLU A 82 0.76 -14.75 7.21
C GLU A 82 1.73 -15.84 6.76
N TYR A 83 2.90 -15.92 7.38
CA TYR A 83 3.99 -16.77 6.90
C TYR A 83 4.22 -18.03 7.74
N ALA A 84 3.79 -18.00 9.01
CA ALA A 84 3.88 -19.13 9.92
C ALA A 84 2.67 -19.20 10.86
N ILE A 85 2.43 -20.38 11.41
CA ILE A 85 1.58 -20.58 12.59
C ILE A 85 2.47 -21.01 13.74
N ASP A 86 2.39 -20.31 14.86
CA ASP A 86 2.98 -20.74 16.13
C ASP A 86 1.90 -21.45 16.95
N ASN A 87 2.08 -22.74 17.24
CA ASN A 87 1.13 -23.53 18.01
C ASN A 87 1.43 -23.56 19.53
N HIS A 88 2.46 -22.85 20.00
CA HIS A 88 2.91 -22.86 21.40
C HIS A 88 3.22 -24.26 21.98
N ILE A 89 3.61 -25.20 21.13
CA ILE A 89 4.00 -26.56 21.52
C ILE A 89 5.51 -26.67 21.42
N LYS A 90 6.12 -27.36 22.38
CA LYS A 90 7.56 -27.58 22.43
C LYS A 90 8.05 -28.33 21.18
N ASN A 91 9.06 -27.78 20.52
CA ASN A 91 9.69 -28.42 19.37
C ASN A 91 10.22 -29.82 19.76
N PRO A 92 9.95 -30.86 18.94
CA PRO A 92 10.52 -32.19 19.18
C PRO A 92 12.05 -32.13 19.07
N LYS A 93 12.77 -32.73 20.04
CA LYS A 93 14.23 -32.76 20.01
C LYS A 93 14.70 -33.58 18.80
N GLY A 94 15.67 -33.08 18.03
CA GLY A 94 16.15 -33.67 16.77
C GLY A 94 16.69 -35.12 16.82
N SER A 95 16.72 -35.76 18.00
CA SER A 95 17.00 -37.20 18.17
C SER A 95 15.75 -38.07 18.28
N ASP A 96 14.58 -37.48 18.55
CA ASP A 96 13.32 -38.19 18.82
C ASP A 96 12.42 -38.17 17.57
N ILE A 97 12.95 -38.61 16.43
CA ILE A 97 12.18 -38.74 15.16
C ILE A 97 11.13 -39.87 15.27
N PHE A 98 11.21 -40.68 16.33
CA PHE A 98 10.13 -41.55 16.81
C PHE A 98 9.46 -40.97 18.05
N ALA A 99 9.22 -39.65 18.07
CA ALA A 99 8.28 -39.06 19.00
C ALA A 99 7.01 -39.93 18.95
N PRO A 100 6.54 -40.48 20.09
CA PRO A 100 5.36 -41.35 20.09
C PRO A 100 4.23 -40.65 19.34
N LEU A 101 3.38 -41.40 18.62
CA LEU A 101 2.22 -40.87 17.84
C LEU A 101 1.40 -39.78 18.58
N LEU A 102 1.47 -39.78 19.92
CA LEU A 102 0.95 -38.77 20.84
C LEU A 102 1.49 -37.34 20.60
N ASP A 103 2.75 -37.15 20.22
CA ASP A 103 3.35 -35.81 20.01
C ASP A 103 2.95 -35.21 18.66
N ILE A 104 2.65 -36.05 17.65
CA ILE A 104 2.11 -35.62 16.36
C ILE A 104 0.66 -35.13 16.51
N GLU A 105 -0.14 -35.81 17.34
CA GLU A 105 -1.51 -35.37 17.65
C GLU A 105 -1.49 -34.01 18.38
N GLN A 106 -0.51 -33.77 19.26
CA GLN A 106 -0.31 -32.47 19.88
C GLN A 106 0.13 -31.41 18.88
N LEU A 107 1.12 -31.65 18.02
CA LEU A 107 1.56 -30.67 17.01
C LEU A 107 0.44 -30.26 16.03
N ASN A 108 -0.47 -31.18 15.70
CA ASN A 108 -1.66 -30.92 14.89
C ASN A 108 -2.79 -30.22 15.67
N ASN A 109 -2.68 -30.11 16.99
CA ASN A 109 -3.63 -29.44 17.84
C ASN A 109 -3.43 -27.92 17.77
N LEU A 110 -4.12 -27.25 16.85
CA LEU A 110 -4.06 -25.80 16.64
C LEU A 110 -4.88 -25.00 17.69
N ILE A 111 -5.15 -25.56 18.86
CA ILE A 111 -5.84 -24.85 19.95
C ILE A 111 -4.88 -23.79 20.52
N ASN A 112 -5.28 -22.51 20.42
CA ASN A 112 -4.50 -21.32 20.78
C ASN A 112 -3.31 -21.00 19.86
N ALA A 113 -3.34 -21.44 18.61
CA ALA A 113 -2.28 -21.08 17.66
C ALA A 113 -2.38 -19.60 17.23
N GLU A 114 -1.24 -18.93 17.11
CA GLU A 114 -1.10 -17.56 16.63
C GLU A 114 -0.53 -17.54 15.20
N TYR A 115 -0.91 -16.55 14.40
CA TYR A 115 -0.40 -16.36 13.05
C TYR A 115 0.68 -15.29 13.05
N GLU A 116 1.81 -15.60 12.44
CA GLU A 116 2.89 -14.64 12.28
C GLU A 116 2.78 -13.89 10.96
N THR A 117 2.95 -12.57 11.02
CA THR A 117 2.83 -11.66 9.87
C THR A 117 4.04 -10.74 9.78
N PRO A 118 4.45 -10.32 8.56
CA PRO A 118 5.58 -9.40 8.42
C PRO A 118 5.33 -8.09 9.16
N ASN A 119 6.35 -7.56 9.83
CA ASN A 119 6.23 -6.26 10.49
C ASN A 119 6.38 -5.11 9.48
N PHE A 120 5.25 -4.47 9.17
CA PHE A 120 5.16 -3.40 8.18
C PHE A 120 5.78 -2.10 8.70
N LYS A 121 6.79 -1.59 7.96
CA LYS A 121 7.51 -0.38 8.34
C LYS A 121 6.90 0.86 7.70
N TRP A 122 7.19 1.99 8.31
CA TRP A 122 6.85 3.29 7.76
C TRP A 122 7.97 3.75 6.83
N ASP A 123 7.61 4.24 5.65
CA ASP A 123 8.53 4.69 4.62
C ASP A 123 8.08 6.04 4.02
N PHE A 124 9.03 6.74 3.41
CA PHE A 124 8.77 8.02 2.75
C PHE A 124 8.37 7.82 1.29
N GLY A 125 7.51 8.71 0.80
CA GLY A 125 7.22 8.86 -0.63
C GLY A 125 6.91 10.31 -0.98
N PHE A 126 6.56 10.52 -2.25
CA PHE A 126 6.26 11.86 -2.75
C PHE A 126 5.12 11.86 -3.77
N LYS A 127 4.50 13.03 -3.90
CA LYS A 127 3.48 13.34 -4.89
C LYS A 127 3.84 14.64 -5.58
N VAL A 128 3.68 14.71 -6.90
CA VAL A 128 3.83 15.96 -7.67
C VAL A 128 2.60 16.13 -8.53
N ASP A 129 2.06 17.34 -8.54
CA ASP A 129 0.87 17.69 -9.31
C ASP A 129 1.14 18.92 -10.20
N LEU A 130 0.62 18.86 -11.42
CA LEU A 130 0.57 19.96 -12.36
C LEU A 130 -0.86 20.09 -12.87
N GLY A 131 -1.42 21.29 -12.79
CA GLY A 131 -2.77 21.59 -13.24
C GLY A 131 -2.91 22.92 -13.93
N TYR A 132 -4.05 23.09 -14.60
CA TYR A 132 -4.42 24.28 -15.35
C TYR A 132 -5.90 24.59 -15.19
N ASN A 133 -6.21 25.79 -14.70
CA ASN A 133 -7.56 26.30 -14.53
C ASN A 133 -7.98 27.09 -15.77
N THR A 134 -9.12 26.71 -16.35
CA THR A 134 -9.66 27.38 -17.54
C THR A 134 -10.39 28.68 -17.19
N THR A 135 -10.34 29.63 -18.12
CA THR A 135 -10.87 30.99 -17.92
C THR A 135 -12.39 31.10 -17.99
N CYS A 136 -13.01 30.15 -18.70
CA CYS A 136 -14.38 30.31 -19.18
C CYS A 136 -15.41 29.85 -18.14
N ASP A 137 -15.28 28.60 -17.72
CA ASP A 137 -16.33 27.88 -16.99
C ASP A 137 -15.84 27.34 -15.64
N GLY A 138 -14.59 27.63 -15.26
CA GLY A 138 -13.95 27.17 -14.03
C GLY A 138 -13.62 25.68 -14.00
N TRP A 139 -13.55 25.04 -15.17
CA TRP A 139 -13.01 23.68 -15.28
C TRP A 139 -11.50 23.71 -15.08
N ASP A 140 -10.99 22.68 -14.42
CA ASP A 140 -9.56 22.48 -14.21
C ASP A 140 -9.13 21.11 -14.72
N PHE A 141 -7.91 21.06 -15.25
CA PHE A 141 -7.26 19.84 -15.70
C PHE A 141 -6.02 19.63 -14.84
N GLY A 142 -5.77 18.40 -14.40
CA GLY A 142 -4.63 18.07 -13.56
C GLY A 142 -3.98 16.75 -13.94
N VAL A 143 -2.67 16.66 -13.72
CA VAL A 143 -1.93 15.41 -13.67
C VAL A 143 -1.21 15.30 -12.33
N THR A 144 -1.36 14.15 -11.67
CA THR A 144 -0.73 13.82 -10.39
C THR A 144 0.10 12.57 -10.56
N TRP A 145 1.36 12.60 -10.12
CA TRP A 145 2.20 11.41 -10.00
C TRP A 145 2.49 11.15 -8.53
N THR A 146 2.13 9.95 -8.06
CA THR A 146 2.43 9.45 -6.72
C THR A 146 3.45 8.32 -6.83
N TRP A 147 4.55 8.44 -6.09
CA TRP A 147 5.57 7.41 -5.97
C TRP A 147 5.77 7.04 -4.50
N TYR A 148 5.78 5.75 -4.20
CA TYR A 148 6.00 5.23 -2.85
C TYR A 148 6.72 3.88 -2.89
N ARG A 149 7.56 3.64 -1.88
CA ARG A 149 8.25 2.36 -1.70
C ARG A 149 8.12 1.91 -0.24
N GLY A 150 7.36 0.84 -0.01
CA GLY A 150 7.15 0.26 1.31
C GLY A 150 8.01 -0.99 1.53
N LYS A 151 8.32 -1.29 2.78
CA LYS A 151 9.00 -2.52 3.19
C LYS A 151 8.37 -3.11 4.44
N ALA A 152 8.40 -4.44 4.53
CA ALA A 152 8.16 -5.16 5.76
C ALA A 152 9.21 -6.26 5.90
N ASN A 153 9.57 -6.58 7.13
CA ASN A 153 10.44 -7.72 7.40
C ASN A 153 10.18 -8.21 8.81
N ASP A 154 10.31 -9.50 8.99
CA ASP A 154 10.17 -10.12 10.30
C ASP A 154 11.09 -11.32 10.42
N HIS A 155 11.42 -11.66 11.66
CA HIS A 155 12.32 -12.76 11.98
C HIS A 155 11.86 -13.38 13.29
N ILE A 156 11.59 -14.68 13.25
CA ILE A 156 11.17 -15.46 14.40
C ILE A 156 11.99 -16.74 14.49
N GLU A 157 12.42 -17.04 15.71
CA GLU A 157 13.16 -18.24 16.06
C GLU A 157 12.37 -18.99 17.14
N ALA A 158 12.29 -20.31 17.00
CA ALA A 158 11.72 -21.21 17.98
C ALA A 158 12.81 -22.17 18.47
N GLU A 159 13.39 -21.87 19.63
CA GLU A 159 14.42 -22.73 20.22
C GLU A 159 13.83 -24.08 20.66
N PHE A 160 14.67 -25.11 20.74
CA PHE A 160 14.24 -26.47 21.15
C PHE A 160 13.64 -26.54 22.56
N ASP A 161 14.02 -25.61 23.45
CA ASP A 161 13.51 -25.57 24.82
C ASP A 161 12.34 -24.59 24.99
N ASP A 162 12.06 -23.80 23.96
CA ASP A 162 10.91 -22.91 23.91
C ASP A 162 9.66 -23.72 23.52
N ASN A 163 8.56 -23.47 24.22
CA ASN A 163 7.26 -24.07 23.91
C ASN A 163 6.66 -23.40 22.67
N HIS A 164 7.37 -23.40 21.54
CA HIS A 164 6.99 -22.76 20.29
C HIS A 164 7.39 -23.70 19.13
N THR A 165 6.47 -23.98 18.21
CA THR A 165 6.76 -24.72 16.98
C THR A 165 6.17 -23.94 15.81
N LEU A 166 7.01 -23.60 14.84
CA LEU A 166 6.62 -22.79 13.70
C LEU A 166 6.24 -23.70 12.53
N LEU A 167 4.96 -23.67 12.16
CA LEU A 167 4.44 -24.37 10.99
C LEU A 167 4.48 -23.43 9.78
N PRO A 168 5.33 -23.68 8.77
CA PRO A 168 5.46 -22.78 7.62
C PRO A 168 4.19 -22.80 6.76
N LEU A 169 3.77 -21.62 6.30
CA LEU A 169 2.54 -21.47 5.51
C LEU A 169 2.77 -21.34 4.00
N TRP A 170 4.00 -21.20 3.51
CA TRP A 170 4.23 -20.98 2.08
C TRP A 170 5.10 -22.03 1.42
N SER A 171 5.46 -23.09 2.15
CA SER A 171 6.27 -24.17 1.59
C SER A 171 5.39 -25.27 0.97
N ALA A 172 5.68 -25.63 -0.29
CA ALA A 172 5.13 -26.81 -0.94
C ALA A 172 5.92 -28.09 -0.59
N PHE A 173 7.02 -27.97 0.15
CA PHE A 173 7.74 -29.12 0.71
C PHE A 173 6.81 -29.94 1.61
N SER A 174 6.85 -31.26 1.45
CA SER A 174 6.08 -32.19 2.27
C SER A 174 7.05 -33.22 2.83
N PRO A 175 7.20 -33.33 4.16
CA PRO A 175 8.08 -34.31 4.75
C PRO A 175 7.50 -35.73 4.54
N THR A 176 8.35 -36.74 4.71
CA THR A 176 7.96 -38.15 4.53
C THR A 176 6.81 -38.54 5.46
N ALA A 177 5.98 -39.50 5.01
CA ALA A 177 4.76 -39.92 5.71
C ALA A 177 5.00 -40.17 7.22
N GLY A 178 4.25 -39.45 8.06
CA GLY A 178 4.33 -39.52 9.51
C GLY A 178 5.12 -38.39 10.19
N SER A 179 5.62 -37.40 9.45
CA SER A 179 6.32 -36.22 10.01
C SER A 179 5.49 -34.94 9.85
N VAL A 180 5.55 -34.05 10.84
CA VAL A 180 4.97 -32.70 10.76
C VAL A 180 6.01 -31.75 10.15
N LEU A 181 5.59 -30.87 9.23
CA LEU A 181 6.45 -29.83 8.69
C LEU A 181 6.58 -28.69 9.70
N TYR A 182 7.79 -28.45 10.21
CA TYR A 182 8.09 -27.32 11.08
C TYR A 182 9.46 -26.71 10.74
N ALA A 183 9.60 -25.42 11.00
CA ALA A 183 10.85 -24.68 10.91
C ALA A 183 11.28 -24.20 12.32
N THR A 184 12.58 -23.99 12.51
CA THR A 184 13.12 -23.40 13.76
C THR A 184 13.43 -21.92 13.62
N ASP A 185 13.69 -21.45 12.40
CA ASP A 185 13.98 -20.06 12.08
C ASP A 185 13.24 -19.72 10.80
N ILE A 186 12.48 -18.62 10.83
CA ILE A 186 11.80 -18.09 9.64
C ILE A 186 12.09 -16.60 9.54
N GLU A 187 12.59 -16.20 8.38
CA GLU A 187 12.90 -14.82 8.04
C GLU A 187 12.05 -14.41 6.83
N THR A 188 11.47 -13.21 6.89
CA THR A 188 10.60 -12.71 5.83
C THR A 188 10.99 -11.30 5.39
N HIS A 189 10.86 -11.06 4.09
CA HIS A 189 11.08 -9.76 3.48
C HIS A 189 10.00 -9.46 2.46
N TRP A 190 9.29 -8.36 2.65
CA TRP A 190 8.31 -7.85 1.70
C TRP A 190 8.72 -6.46 1.21
N LYS A 191 8.55 -6.23 -0.09
CA LYS A 191 8.83 -4.94 -0.75
C LYS A 191 7.64 -4.58 -1.62
N LEU A 192 7.25 -3.31 -1.57
CA LEU A 192 6.24 -2.71 -2.44
C LEU A 192 6.85 -1.52 -3.18
N GLN A 193 6.62 -1.44 -4.49
CA GLN A 193 6.80 -0.23 -5.27
C GLN A 193 5.46 0.19 -5.87
N LEU A 194 5.03 1.40 -5.55
CA LEU A 194 3.76 1.97 -5.97
C LEU A 194 4.01 3.20 -6.83
N ASN A 195 3.47 3.18 -8.04
CA ASN A 195 3.44 4.30 -8.97
C ASN A 195 2.01 4.51 -9.46
N LEU A 196 1.43 5.67 -9.16
CA LEU A 196 0.12 6.08 -9.66
C LEU A 196 0.25 7.36 -10.47
N ILE A 197 -0.33 7.38 -11.66
CA ILE A 197 -0.46 8.58 -12.48
C ILE A 197 -1.95 8.83 -12.69
N ASP A 198 -2.44 9.94 -12.18
CA ASP A 198 -3.84 10.34 -12.27
C ASP A 198 -3.97 11.55 -13.18
N PHE A 199 -4.87 11.45 -14.16
CA PHE A 199 -5.33 12.58 -14.96
C PHE A 199 -6.72 12.96 -14.49
N GLU A 200 -6.94 14.21 -14.14
CA GLU A 200 -8.22 14.70 -13.62
C GLU A 200 -8.78 15.83 -14.48
N LEU A 201 -10.09 15.81 -14.65
CA LEU A 201 -10.91 16.91 -15.12
C LEU A 201 -11.94 17.21 -14.02
N GLY A 202 -11.79 18.36 -13.39
CA GLY A 202 -12.59 18.78 -12.24
C GLY A 202 -13.21 20.15 -12.43
N ARG A 203 -14.12 20.50 -11.53
CA ARG A 203 -14.69 21.85 -11.46
C ARG A 203 -15.00 22.24 -10.04
N GLU A 204 -14.31 23.23 -9.49
CA GLU A 204 -14.52 23.68 -8.12
C GLU A 204 -15.61 24.77 -8.02
N TYR A 205 -16.55 24.62 -7.08
CA TYR A 205 -17.59 25.62 -6.81
C TYR A 205 -17.94 25.72 -5.32
N TRP A 206 -18.50 26.86 -4.93
CA TRP A 206 -19.04 27.06 -3.58
C TRP A 206 -20.40 26.36 -3.43
N THR A 207 -20.49 25.43 -2.48
CA THR A 207 -21.78 24.83 -2.07
C THR A 207 -22.45 25.65 -0.96
N SER A 208 -21.63 26.29 -0.12
CA SER A 208 -22.06 27.21 0.94
C SER A 208 -20.98 28.28 1.14
N LYS A 209 -21.25 29.29 1.96
CA LYS A 209 -20.27 30.33 2.34
C LYS A 209 -18.97 29.75 2.92
N TYR A 210 -19.05 28.56 3.52
CA TYR A 210 -17.93 27.91 4.21
C TYR A 210 -17.49 26.62 3.55
N LEU A 211 -18.10 26.19 2.44
CA LEU A 211 -17.82 24.89 1.85
C LEU A 211 -17.56 25.02 0.35
N SER A 212 -16.33 24.75 -0.07
CA SER A 212 -16.02 24.47 -1.48
C SER A 212 -16.12 22.99 -1.76
N PHE A 213 -16.57 22.67 -2.97
CA PHE A 213 -16.76 21.31 -3.44
C PHE A 213 -16.25 21.22 -4.88
N ARG A 214 -15.37 20.27 -5.17
CA ARG A 214 -14.79 20.02 -6.49
C ARG A 214 -15.04 18.56 -6.86
N PRO A 215 -16.12 18.21 -7.59
CA PRO A 215 -16.22 16.91 -8.20
C PRO A 215 -15.24 16.82 -9.38
N PHE A 216 -14.73 15.61 -9.63
CA PHE A 216 -13.87 15.34 -10.77
C PHE A 216 -14.10 13.94 -11.34
N ILE A 217 -13.73 13.79 -12.60
CA ILE A 217 -13.59 12.52 -13.31
C ILE A 217 -12.22 12.46 -13.97
N GLY A 218 -11.68 11.28 -14.15
CA GLY A 218 -10.31 11.13 -14.57
C GLY A 218 -9.94 9.73 -15.04
N LEU A 219 -8.67 9.59 -15.37
CA LEU A 219 -8.01 8.33 -15.70
C LEU A 219 -6.91 8.06 -14.69
N ARG A 220 -6.80 6.83 -14.20
CA ARG A 220 -5.70 6.36 -13.35
C ARG A 220 -4.88 5.33 -14.10
N ILE A 221 -3.58 5.52 -14.15
CA ILE A 221 -2.60 4.50 -14.51
C ILE A 221 -1.95 4.02 -13.21
N ALA A 222 -1.97 2.72 -12.98
CA ALA A 222 -1.44 2.11 -11.78
C ALA A 222 -0.36 1.09 -12.13
N TYR A 223 0.77 1.19 -11.45
CA TYR A 223 1.89 0.28 -11.57
C TYR A 223 2.35 -0.10 -10.16
N LEU A 224 2.10 -1.35 -9.79
CA LEU A 224 2.36 -1.91 -8.47
C LEU A 224 3.27 -3.12 -8.66
N GLU A 225 4.43 -3.10 -8.02
CA GLU A 225 5.34 -4.26 -7.95
C GLU A 225 5.45 -4.70 -6.51
N GLN A 226 5.22 -5.99 -6.26
CA GLN A 226 5.32 -6.58 -4.94
C GLN A 226 6.22 -7.80 -4.99
N SER A 227 7.11 -7.91 -4.02
CA SER A 227 8.00 -9.07 -3.88
C SER A 227 7.99 -9.51 -2.43
N PHE A 228 7.80 -10.81 -2.21
CA PHE A 228 7.74 -11.43 -0.90
C PHE A 228 8.65 -12.65 -0.86
N GLU A 229 9.69 -12.55 -0.04
CA GLU A 229 10.70 -13.57 0.15
C GLU A 229 10.56 -14.15 1.56
N ILE A 230 10.57 -15.48 1.66
CA ILE A 230 10.48 -16.22 2.92
C ILE A 230 11.61 -17.24 2.94
N GLN A 231 12.40 -17.23 4.01
CA GLN A 231 13.45 -18.21 4.23
C GLN A 231 13.09 -19.03 5.46
N HIS A 232 12.97 -20.35 5.27
CA HIS A 232 12.81 -21.32 6.36
C HIS A 232 14.14 -22.03 6.59
N LYS A 233 14.60 -22.04 7.84
CA LYS A 233 15.85 -22.70 8.25
C LYS A 233 15.59 -23.67 9.41
N GLY A 234 16.28 -24.81 9.37
CA GLY A 234 16.20 -25.86 10.39
C GLY A 234 14.84 -26.55 10.51
N GLY A 235 14.64 -27.37 11.54
CA GLY A 235 13.40 -28.14 11.76
C GLY A 235 13.28 -29.41 10.92
N SER A 236 12.05 -29.80 10.52
CA SER A 236 11.80 -31.04 9.74
C SER A 236 12.29 -30.99 8.29
N PHE A 237 12.89 -29.88 7.87
CA PHE A 237 13.73 -29.81 6.69
C PHE A 237 15.07 -30.56 6.90
N LEU A 238 15.26 -31.32 7.98
CA LEU A 238 16.32 -32.29 8.15
C LEU A 238 15.86 -33.65 7.58
N GLU A 239 16.27 -34.02 6.36
CA GLU A 239 15.97 -35.38 5.87
C GLU A 239 17.01 -36.37 6.42
N ASN A 240 16.53 -37.39 7.13
CA ASN A 240 17.35 -38.53 7.52
C ASN A 240 17.39 -39.52 6.34
N ILE A 241 18.29 -39.30 5.39
CA ILE A 241 18.53 -40.23 4.30
C ILE A 241 19.14 -41.50 4.94
N GLY A 242 18.31 -42.53 5.07
CA GLY A 242 18.54 -43.64 6.01
C GLY A 242 19.95 -44.27 6.02
N MET A 243 20.25 -44.88 7.18
CA MET A 243 21.44 -45.70 7.49
C MET A 243 22.71 -44.92 7.86
N GLY A 244 22.70 -44.19 8.98
CA GLY A 244 23.91 -43.78 9.70
C GLY A 244 24.82 -42.79 8.96
N GLN A 245 24.31 -42.11 7.94
CA GLN A 245 24.95 -40.99 7.26
C GLN A 245 24.42 -39.67 7.85
N SER A 246 25.25 -38.62 7.81
CA SER A 246 24.98 -37.30 8.39
C SER A 246 23.60 -36.75 8.00
N GLN A 247 22.89 -36.17 8.97
CA GLN A 247 21.70 -35.36 8.72
C GLN A 247 22.10 -34.15 7.87
N ASP A 248 21.71 -34.13 6.59
CA ASP A 248 21.79 -32.91 5.79
C ASP A 248 20.58 -32.04 6.20
N ALA A 249 20.85 -30.91 6.84
CA ALA A 249 19.83 -29.89 7.05
C ALA A 249 19.52 -29.24 5.71
N PHE A 250 18.25 -28.99 5.42
CA PHE A 250 17.82 -28.21 4.29
C PHE A 250 17.30 -26.86 4.74
N ASN A 251 17.59 -25.82 3.96
CA ASN A 251 16.94 -24.53 4.05
C ASN A 251 16.01 -24.40 2.86
N ASN A 252 14.82 -23.87 3.08
CA ASN A 252 13.84 -23.62 2.02
C ASN A 252 13.69 -22.11 1.81
N GLU A 253 13.72 -21.69 0.55
CA GLU A 253 13.58 -20.30 0.13
C GLU A 253 12.38 -20.22 -0.80
N VAL A 254 11.43 -19.36 -0.47
CA VAL A 254 10.20 -19.14 -1.22
C VAL A 254 10.18 -17.68 -1.66
N ASP A 255 10.20 -17.47 -2.97
CA ASP A 255 10.14 -16.16 -3.61
C ASP A 255 8.82 -16.01 -4.36
N LEU A 256 8.11 -14.92 -4.07
CA LEU A 256 6.77 -14.65 -4.55
C LEU A 256 6.67 -13.22 -5.07
N ASP A 257 6.43 -13.07 -6.37
CA ASP A 257 6.26 -11.77 -7.01
C ASP A 257 4.80 -11.57 -7.48
N ASN A 258 4.29 -10.35 -7.30
CA ASN A 258 2.95 -9.94 -7.74
C ASN A 258 3.01 -8.53 -8.32
N ASP A 259 3.06 -8.48 -9.65
CA ASP A 259 3.11 -7.27 -10.43
C ASP A 259 1.75 -6.95 -11.05
N PHE A 260 1.28 -5.72 -10.88
CA PHE A 260 0.06 -5.21 -11.51
C PHE A 260 0.30 -3.94 -12.29
N LYS A 261 -0.16 -3.93 -13.55
CA LYS A 261 -0.07 -2.78 -14.46
C LYS A 261 -1.43 -2.57 -15.10
N GLY A 262 -2.02 -1.40 -14.93
CA GLY A 262 -3.37 -1.16 -15.42
C GLY A 262 -3.73 0.29 -15.66
N VAL A 263 -4.83 0.48 -16.36
CA VAL A 263 -5.45 1.79 -16.61
C VAL A 263 -6.94 1.72 -16.32
N GLY A 264 -7.48 2.79 -15.74
CA GLY A 264 -8.83 2.81 -15.22
C GLY A 264 -9.49 4.16 -15.24
N LEU A 265 -10.81 4.15 -15.05
CA LEU A 265 -11.57 5.35 -14.75
C LEU A 265 -11.44 5.66 -13.27
N ARG A 266 -11.33 6.95 -12.94
CA ARG A 266 -11.32 7.47 -11.59
C ARG A 266 -12.36 8.58 -11.47
N ALA A 267 -13.06 8.66 -10.36
CA ALA A 267 -14.00 9.73 -10.07
C ALA A 267 -14.01 10.01 -8.57
N GLY A 268 -14.27 11.24 -8.20
CA GLY A 268 -14.19 11.64 -6.81
C GLY A 268 -14.66 13.07 -6.60
N PHE A 269 -14.41 13.54 -5.38
CA PHE A 269 -14.61 14.93 -5.02
C PHE A 269 -13.63 15.37 -3.94
N ASP A 270 -13.25 16.64 -4.01
CA ASP A 270 -12.51 17.34 -2.97
C ASP A 270 -13.42 18.34 -2.27
N THR A 271 -13.24 18.50 -0.96
CA THR A 271 -14.03 19.41 -0.14
C THR A 271 -13.13 20.23 0.75
N VAL A 272 -13.49 21.50 0.95
CA VAL A 272 -12.84 22.35 1.95
C VAL A 272 -13.89 23.10 2.77
N TRP A 273 -13.89 22.85 4.08
CA TRP A 273 -14.61 23.64 5.07
C TRP A 273 -13.74 24.80 5.57
N ASN A 274 -14.03 26.02 5.12
CA ASN A 274 -13.30 27.23 5.48
C ASN A 274 -13.86 27.81 6.79
N PHE A 275 -12.98 28.00 7.78
CA PHE A 275 -13.37 28.58 9.08
C PHE A 275 -12.89 30.03 9.26
N GLY A 276 -12.09 30.54 8.32
CA GLY A 276 -11.63 31.94 8.29
C GLY A 276 -10.11 32.08 8.37
N CYS A 277 -9.60 33.27 8.05
CA CYS A 277 -8.18 33.62 8.15
C CYS A 277 -7.24 32.62 7.42
N GLY A 278 -7.71 32.13 6.26
CA GLY A 278 -7.00 31.19 5.40
C GLY A 278 -7.13 29.72 5.82
N TRP A 279 -7.63 29.43 7.02
CA TRP A 279 -7.72 28.08 7.54
C TRP A 279 -8.99 27.35 7.09
N GLY A 280 -8.82 26.06 6.78
CA GLY A 280 -9.91 25.14 6.53
C GLY A 280 -9.58 23.71 6.86
N LEU A 281 -10.62 22.87 6.96
CA LEU A 281 -10.51 21.42 6.99
C LEU A 281 -10.76 20.93 5.56
N TYR A 282 -9.84 20.16 4.99
CA TYR A 282 -10.03 19.52 3.69
C TYR A 282 -10.37 18.05 3.85
N GLY A 283 -11.20 17.54 2.95
CA GLY A 283 -11.55 16.13 2.84
C GLY A 283 -11.65 15.72 1.37
N ASN A 284 -10.90 14.70 0.97
CA ASN A 284 -10.88 14.21 -0.40
C ASN A 284 -11.31 12.75 -0.43
N LEU A 285 -12.12 12.39 -1.42
CA LEU A 285 -12.58 11.03 -1.66
C LEU A 285 -12.52 10.74 -3.15
N ALA A 286 -11.86 9.65 -3.52
CA ALA A 286 -11.80 9.20 -4.90
C ALA A 286 -11.95 7.68 -4.98
N ALA A 287 -12.65 7.20 -6.00
CA ALA A 287 -12.72 5.79 -6.33
C ALA A 287 -12.25 5.57 -7.77
N ALA A 288 -11.57 4.45 -8.00
CA ALA A 288 -11.14 4.05 -9.33
C ALA A 288 -11.45 2.58 -9.61
N ILE A 289 -11.71 2.27 -10.87
CA ILE A 289 -11.79 0.90 -11.38
C ILE A 289 -10.73 0.78 -12.46
N VAL A 290 -9.67 0.04 -12.16
CA VAL A 290 -8.47 -0.10 -13.01
C VAL A 290 -8.44 -1.51 -13.61
N TYR A 291 -8.55 -1.60 -14.93
CA TYR A 291 -8.35 -2.85 -15.65
C TYR A 291 -6.88 -3.00 -16.01
N GLY A 292 -6.29 -4.14 -15.66
CA GLY A 292 -4.86 -4.34 -15.85
C GLY A 292 -4.48 -5.80 -15.93
N ARG A 293 -3.19 -6.02 -16.14
CA ARG A 293 -2.55 -7.33 -16.16
C ARG A 293 -1.85 -7.57 -14.83
N PHE A 294 -2.08 -8.75 -14.26
CA PHE A 294 -1.31 -9.36 -13.20
C PHE A 294 -0.25 -10.26 -13.82
N SER A 295 0.97 -10.19 -13.28
CA SER A 295 2.05 -11.15 -13.49
C SER A 295 2.42 -11.70 -12.11
N LEU A 296 2.30 -13.01 -11.95
CA LEU A 296 2.57 -13.72 -10.71
C LEU A 296 3.67 -14.72 -10.95
N ASP A 297 4.74 -14.62 -10.18
CA ASP A 297 5.84 -15.58 -10.22
C ASP A 297 6.01 -16.18 -8.82
N HIS A 298 6.20 -17.49 -8.77
CA HIS A 298 6.42 -18.24 -7.53
C HIS A 298 7.53 -19.27 -7.77
N ASP A 299 8.63 -19.08 -7.05
CA ASP A 299 9.78 -19.95 -7.02
C ASP A 299 9.96 -20.50 -5.59
N GLU A 300 10.19 -21.81 -5.47
CA GLU A 300 10.58 -22.45 -4.22
C GLU A 300 11.81 -23.32 -4.45
N GLU A 301 12.88 -23.00 -3.73
CA GLU A 301 14.16 -23.71 -3.79
C GLU A 301 14.53 -24.28 -2.43
N ILE A 302 14.99 -25.53 -2.42
CA ILE A 302 15.65 -26.13 -1.27
C ILE A 302 17.17 -26.16 -1.48
N ARG A 303 17.90 -25.80 -0.42
CA ARG A 303 19.36 -25.82 -0.37
C ARG A 303 19.85 -26.74 0.73
N ARG A 304 20.88 -27.54 0.46
CA ARG A 304 21.58 -28.29 1.50
C ARG A 304 22.42 -27.34 2.35
N ALA A 305 22.27 -27.40 3.67
CA ALA A 305 23.06 -26.61 4.61
C ALA A 305 24.56 -26.99 4.55
N SER A 306 24.87 -28.25 4.24
CA SER A 306 26.24 -28.75 4.08
C SER A 306 26.90 -28.34 2.74
N SER A 307 26.08 -27.98 1.74
CA SER A 307 26.53 -27.51 0.41
C SER A 307 25.56 -26.44 -0.11
N PRO A 308 25.72 -25.17 0.28
CA PRO A 308 24.77 -24.09 -0.05
C PRO A 308 24.62 -23.81 -1.55
N HIS A 309 25.51 -24.37 -2.38
CA HIS A 309 25.50 -24.19 -3.83
C HIS A 309 24.67 -25.27 -4.55
N ASP A 310 24.32 -26.36 -3.86
CA ASP A 310 23.45 -27.40 -4.40
C ASP A 310 21.97 -27.02 -4.17
N LYS A 311 21.37 -26.43 -5.20
CA LYS A 311 19.97 -26.00 -5.22
C LYS A 311 19.08 -27.06 -5.88
N ILE A 312 17.95 -27.36 -5.25
CA ILE A 312 16.90 -28.20 -5.82
C ILE A 312 15.63 -27.34 -5.92
N LYS A 313 15.19 -27.06 -7.15
CA LYS A 313 13.94 -26.36 -7.41
C LYS A 313 12.76 -27.29 -7.16
N ILE A 314 11.88 -26.95 -6.22
CA ILE A 314 10.67 -27.74 -5.91
C ILE A 314 9.51 -27.27 -6.78
N LEU A 315 9.37 -25.95 -6.90
CA LEU A 315 8.24 -25.31 -7.53
C LEU A 315 8.73 -24.13 -8.35
N GLU A 316 8.24 -24.04 -9.57
CA GLU A 316 8.40 -22.89 -10.43
C GLU A 316 7.11 -22.70 -11.18
N THR A 317 6.52 -21.52 -11.02
CA THR A 317 5.25 -21.24 -11.64
C THR A 317 5.13 -19.77 -11.97
N GLU A 318 4.74 -19.52 -13.21
CA GLU A 318 4.49 -18.19 -13.75
C GLU A 318 3.05 -18.17 -14.26
N GLU A 319 2.27 -17.20 -13.81
CA GLU A 319 0.88 -17.01 -14.25
C GLU A 319 0.66 -15.56 -14.61
N SER A 320 -0.10 -15.29 -15.67
CA SER A 320 -0.52 -13.93 -15.97
C SER A 320 -1.94 -13.87 -16.47
N PHE A 321 -2.71 -12.95 -15.89
CA PHE A 321 -4.13 -12.79 -16.21
C PHE A 321 -4.53 -11.33 -16.15
N HIS A 322 -5.70 -11.02 -16.70
CA HIS A 322 -6.24 -9.67 -16.65
C HIS A 322 -7.40 -9.60 -15.68
N ALA A 323 -7.43 -8.54 -14.86
CA ALA A 323 -8.51 -8.32 -13.92
C ALA A 323 -8.74 -6.82 -13.69
N SER A 324 -9.97 -6.48 -13.32
CA SER A 324 -10.32 -5.14 -12.85
C SER A 324 -10.15 -5.08 -11.34
N ARG A 325 -9.50 -4.02 -10.85
CA ARG A 325 -9.32 -3.73 -9.42
C ARG A 325 -9.99 -2.44 -9.04
N ALA A 326 -10.77 -2.50 -7.97
CA ALA A 326 -11.32 -1.31 -7.34
C ALA A 326 -10.27 -0.71 -6.42
N MET A 327 -10.18 0.62 -6.41
CA MET A 327 -9.32 1.38 -5.52
C MET A 327 -10.13 2.50 -4.88
N LEU A 328 -9.84 2.81 -3.61
CA LEU A 328 -10.46 3.90 -2.86
C LEU A 328 -9.37 4.75 -2.22
N ASP A 329 -9.38 6.04 -2.48
CA ASP A 329 -8.49 7.02 -1.87
C ASP A 329 -9.30 7.92 -0.93
N LEU A 330 -8.77 8.14 0.26
CA LEU A 330 -9.35 8.99 1.29
C LEU A 330 -8.26 9.91 1.83
N ALA A 331 -8.58 11.18 1.99
CA ALA A 331 -7.70 12.12 2.68
C ALA A 331 -8.51 13.04 3.59
N LEU A 332 -8.00 13.33 4.77
CA LEU A 332 -8.59 14.31 5.68
C LEU A 332 -7.49 15.08 6.38
N GLY A 333 -7.61 16.40 6.45
CA GLY A 333 -6.60 17.21 7.10
C GLY A 333 -6.96 18.68 7.22
N ILE A 334 -5.99 19.45 7.68
CA ILE A 334 -6.08 20.90 7.78
C ILE A 334 -5.35 21.54 6.61
N GLN A 335 -5.85 22.69 6.18
CA GLN A 335 -5.19 23.52 5.19
C GLN A 335 -5.13 24.96 5.64
N TRP A 336 -4.09 25.64 5.19
CA TRP A 336 -3.97 27.08 5.23
C TRP A 336 -3.71 27.59 3.81
N ALA A 337 -4.51 28.55 3.36
CA ALA A 337 -4.40 29.17 2.05
C ALA A 337 -4.32 30.70 2.17
N SER A 338 -3.54 31.32 1.31
CA SER A 338 -3.38 32.77 1.24
C SER A 338 -3.24 33.23 -0.20
N LEU A 339 -3.86 34.37 -0.51
CA LEU A 339 -3.74 35.08 -1.77
C LEU A 339 -2.85 36.31 -1.58
N PHE A 340 -1.98 36.61 -2.54
CA PHE A 340 -1.10 37.79 -2.50
C PHE A 340 -0.96 38.43 -3.89
N CYS A 341 -0.39 39.64 -3.94
CA CYS A 341 -0.31 40.48 -5.14
C CYS A 341 -1.67 40.68 -5.83
N ASP A 342 -2.63 41.31 -5.15
CA ASP A 342 -3.95 41.63 -5.73
C ASP A 342 -4.70 40.40 -6.30
N CYS A 343 -4.67 39.28 -5.57
CA CYS A 343 -5.24 37.98 -5.95
C CYS A 343 -4.59 37.30 -7.17
N GLN A 344 -3.42 37.76 -7.65
CA GLN A 344 -2.76 37.15 -8.80
C GLN A 344 -2.09 35.82 -8.48
N TYR A 345 -1.70 35.60 -7.22
CA TYR A 345 -1.02 34.38 -6.81
C TYR A 345 -1.70 33.74 -5.60
N GLY A 346 -1.78 32.41 -5.63
CA GLY A 346 -2.29 31.59 -4.54
C GLY A 346 -1.18 30.73 -3.93
N PHE A 347 -1.19 30.62 -2.61
CA PHE A 347 -0.31 29.70 -1.89
C PHE A 347 -1.11 28.92 -0.85
N THR A 348 -0.98 27.59 -0.89
CA THR A 348 -1.71 26.67 -0.01
C THR A 348 -0.76 25.66 0.59
N VAL A 349 -0.91 25.42 1.90
CA VAL A 349 -0.23 24.37 2.65
C VAL A 349 -1.29 23.45 3.25
N GLN A 350 -1.13 22.14 3.08
CA GLN A 350 -2.05 21.13 3.58
C GLN A 350 -1.28 20.10 4.41
N LEU A 351 -1.81 19.76 5.58
CA LEU A 351 -1.33 18.66 6.41
C LEU A 351 -2.49 17.75 6.75
N GLY A 352 -2.37 16.46 6.44
CA GLY A 352 -3.44 15.52 6.72
C GLY A 352 -3.01 14.08 6.76
N TRP A 353 -4.00 13.23 6.99
CA TRP A 353 -3.89 11.79 6.93
C TRP A 353 -4.49 11.29 5.61
N GLU A 354 -3.73 10.52 4.85
CA GLU A 354 -4.18 9.86 3.62
C GLU A 354 -4.31 8.35 3.85
N HIS A 355 -5.26 7.72 3.17
CA HIS A 355 -5.49 6.27 3.17
C HIS A 355 -5.88 5.84 1.76
N HIS A 356 -5.13 4.90 1.19
CA HIS A 356 -5.42 4.25 -0.09
C HIS A 356 -5.72 2.77 0.14
N LEU A 357 -6.82 2.28 -0.43
CA LEU A 357 -7.25 0.89 -0.36
C LEU A 357 -7.27 0.32 -1.77
N PHE A 358 -6.54 -0.76 -2.00
CA PHE A 358 -6.46 -1.50 -3.26
C PHE A 358 -7.08 -2.89 -3.05
N PHE A 359 -8.36 -3.02 -3.40
CA PHE A 359 -9.13 -4.22 -3.08
C PHE A 359 -8.66 -5.43 -3.88
N HIS A 360 -8.44 -6.55 -3.17
CA HIS A 360 -7.98 -7.81 -3.75
C HIS A 360 -6.69 -7.64 -4.57
N GLN A 361 -5.79 -6.75 -4.16
CA GLN A 361 -4.53 -6.52 -4.84
C GLN A 361 -3.55 -7.70 -4.65
N ASN A 362 -3.58 -8.35 -3.48
CA ASN A 362 -2.80 -9.58 -3.27
C ASN A 362 -3.43 -10.72 -4.04
N GLN A 363 -2.66 -11.26 -4.97
CA GLN A 363 -3.00 -12.42 -5.80
C GLN A 363 -1.98 -13.55 -5.64
N LEU A 364 -1.11 -13.46 -4.63
CA LEU A 364 -0.19 -14.53 -4.26
C LEU A 364 -0.97 -15.81 -3.95
N TRP A 365 -0.33 -16.93 -4.23
CA TRP A 365 -0.97 -18.23 -4.24
C TRP A 365 -0.13 -19.20 -3.43
N ARG A 366 -0.83 -19.93 -2.57
CA ARG A 366 -0.22 -20.94 -1.72
C ARG A 366 -0.48 -22.30 -2.34
N ILE A 367 0.58 -23.10 -2.43
CA ILE A 367 0.47 -24.50 -2.82
C ILE A 367 0.62 -25.33 -1.56
N ASN A 368 -0.44 -26.08 -1.22
CA ASN A 368 -0.33 -27.13 -0.22
C ASN A 368 -0.38 -28.46 -0.95
N ARG A 369 0.68 -29.25 -0.79
CA ARG A 369 0.70 -30.62 -1.28
C ARG A 369 0.02 -31.52 -0.26
N ILE A 370 -1.13 -32.09 -0.61
CA ILE A 370 -1.76 -33.12 0.21
C ILE A 370 -1.11 -34.46 -0.17
N GLY A 371 -0.27 -34.99 0.72
CA GLY A 371 0.37 -36.29 0.52
C GLY A 371 -0.65 -37.42 0.63
N ASP A 372 -0.83 -38.18 -0.44
CA ASP A 372 -1.42 -39.52 -0.35
C ASP A 372 -0.40 -40.47 0.33
N THR A 373 -0.93 -41.39 1.10
CA THR A 373 -0.26 -42.27 2.08
C THR A 373 0.70 -43.33 1.51
N GLN A 374 1.48 -43.05 0.46
CA GLN A 374 2.50 -43.99 -0.02
C GLN A 374 3.88 -43.38 -0.36
N THR A 375 4.88 -44.05 0.20
CA THR A 375 6.30 -43.76 0.38
C THR A 375 7.15 -43.81 -0.90
N THR A 376 6.70 -43.21 -1.99
CA THR A 376 7.52 -43.15 -3.22
C THR A 376 7.53 -41.75 -3.80
N PHE A 377 8.62 -41.03 -3.56
CA PHE A 377 9.07 -40.01 -4.50
C PHE A 377 9.63 -40.72 -5.74
N PRO A 378 9.21 -40.37 -6.98
CA PRO A 378 8.13 -39.46 -7.38
C PRO A 378 6.90 -40.25 -7.86
N ASN A 379 5.80 -40.26 -7.12
CA ASN A 379 4.52 -40.74 -7.66
C ASN A 379 3.64 -39.56 -8.10
N ASN A 380 3.28 -39.58 -9.38
CA ASN A 380 2.54 -38.57 -10.13
C ASN A 380 1.04 -38.48 -9.78
N THR A 381 0.61 -38.88 -8.58
CA THR A 381 -0.80 -39.00 -8.20
C THR A 381 -1.24 -38.09 -7.05
N GLY A 382 -0.34 -37.28 -6.49
CA GLY A 382 -0.73 -36.31 -5.46
C GLY A 382 -1.60 -35.20 -6.03
N GLU A 383 -2.83 -35.05 -5.51
CA GLU A 383 -3.65 -33.87 -5.77
C GLU A 383 -3.03 -32.66 -5.06
N ASN A 384 -2.49 -31.72 -5.83
CA ASN A 384 -2.07 -30.42 -5.30
C ASN A 384 -3.32 -29.59 -5.04
N VAL A 385 -3.50 -29.14 -3.80
CA VAL A 385 -4.60 -28.23 -3.47
C VAL A 385 -4.05 -26.81 -3.43
N PHE A 386 -4.52 -26.01 -4.38
CA PHE A 386 -4.16 -24.60 -4.51
C PHE A 386 -5.12 -23.76 -3.66
N PHE A 387 -4.57 -23.02 -2.71
CA PHE A 387 -5.32 -22.05 -1.93
C PHE A 387 -4.94 -20.64 -2.39
N GLN A 388 -5.89 -19.92 -2.97
CA GLN A 388 -5.68 -18.51 -3.30
C GLN A 388 -6.11 -17.66 -2.10
N ARG A 389 -5.17 -17.04 -1.39
CA ARG A 389 -5.48 -15.96 -0.44
C ARG A 389 -5.56 -14.66 -1.22
N ARG A 390 -6.76 -14.09 -1.30
CA ARG A 390 -6.97 -12.76 -1.85
C ARG A 390 -6.98 -11.79 -0.69
N GLY A 391 -6.12 -10.78 -0.77
CA GLY A 391 -5.94 -9.77 0.27
C GLY A 391 -6.03 -8.35 -0.28
N THR A 392 -6.39 -7.40 0.56
CA THR A 392 -6.36 -5.97 0.24
C THR A 392 -4.98 -5.41 0.55
N LEU A 393 -4.44 -4.59 -0.34
CA LEU A 393 -3.28 -3.75 -0.04
C LEU A 393 -3.83 -2.41 0.46
N ASP A 394 -3.29 -1.88 1.53
CA ASP A 394 -3.57 -0.52 1.97
C ASP A 394 -2.29 0.26 2.24
N THR A 395 -2.36 1.58 2.05
CA THR A 395 -1.30 2.49 2.45
C THR A 395 -1.91 3.67 3.19
N GLN A 396 -1.36 4.04 4.34
CA GLN A 396 -1.90 5.13 5.14
C GLN A 396 -0.82 5.92 5.87
N GLY A 397 -1.06 7.21 6.10
CA GLY A 397 -0.16 8.01 6.92
C GLY A 397 -0.25 9.51 6.72
N TRP A 398 0.78 10.21 7.19
CA TRP A 398 0.84 11.66 7.18
C TRP A 398 1.35 12.20 5.84
N THR A 399 0.67 13.21 5.31
CA THR A 399 1.07 13.93 4.10
C THR A 399 1.13 15.43 4.35
N LEU A 400 2.23 16.05 3.92
CA LEU A 400 2.40 17.51 3.88
C LEU A 400 2.49 17.94 2.41
N ARG A 401 1.53 18.76 1.95
CA ARG A 401 1.46 19.29 0.58
C ARG A 401 1.63 20.80 0.58
N VAL A 402 2.33 21.30 -0.43
CA VAL A 402 2.47 22.71 -0.74
C VAL A 402 2.03 22.93 -2.18
N GLN A 403 1.19 23.95 -2.41
CA GLN A 403 0.62 24.29 -3.71
C GLN A 403 0.79 25.78 -3.99
N PHE A 404 1.08 26.09 -5.25
CA PHE A 404 1.26 27.43 -5.77
C PHE A 404 0.42 27.61 -7.04
N GLU A 405 -0.23 28.76 -7.17
CA GLU A 405 -1.12 29.12 -8.28
C GLU A 405 -0.68 30.45 -8.90
N PHE A 406 -0.59 30.54 -10.23
CA PHE A 406 -0.06 31.72 -10.95
C PHE A 406 -0.49 31.85 -12.41
#